data_AF-A0A1G3RBG2-F1
#
_entry.id   AF-A0A1G3RBG2-F1
#
_cell.length_a   1.000
_cell.length_b   1.000
_cell.length_c   1.000
_cell.angle_alpha   90.00
_cell.angle_beta   90.00
_cell.angle_gamma   90.00
#
_symmetry.space_group_name_H-M   'P 1'
#
loop_
_entity.id
_entity.type
_entity.pdbx_description
1 polymer ?
#
loop_
_entity_poly.entity_id
_entity_poly.type
_entity_poly.pdbx_seq_one_letter_code
_entity_poly.pdbx_strand_id
1 'polypeptide(L)' 'MVAAIGAGANGLGALFWVLTLRYSDTALASTLVYLTPFAALLFLAVFRGTPIRPLQLAALALILGGPLLERFARRLS' A
#
# COMPACT_ATOMS: atom_id res chain seq x y z
N MET A 1 16.04 8.67 -15.64
CA MET A 1 14.81 8.77 -14.83
C MET A 1 13.75 7.75 -15.27
N VAL A 2 13.47 7.61 -16.57
CA VAL A 2 12.52 6.62 -17.14
C VAL A 2 12.89 5.17 -16.79
N ALA A 3 14.17 4.79 -16.88
CA ALA A 3 14.60 3.42 -16.57
C ALA A 3 14.39 3.05 -15.08
N ALA A 4 14.65 3.96 -14.14
CA ALA A 4 14.51 3.69 -12.71
C ALA A 4 13.03 3.52 -12.29
N ILE A 5 12.14 4.35 -12.83
CA ILE A 5 10.70 4.26 -12.55
C ILE A 5 10.04 3.13 -13.34
N GLY A 6 10.42 2.96 -14.61
CA GLY A 6 9.87 1.96 -15.52
C GLY A 6 10.34 0.54 -15.21
N ALA A 7 11.64 0.30 -15.11
CA ALA A 7 12.17 -1.04 -14.83
C ALA A 7 12.16 -1.36 -13.33
N GLY A 8 12.44 -0.37 -12.47
CA GLY A 8 12.44 -0.54 -11.03
C GLY A 8 11.03 -0.62 -10.45
N ALA A 9 10.40 0.52 -10.20
CA ALA A 9 9.12 0.56 -9.48
C ALA A 9 7.99 -0.20 -10.21
N ASN A 10 7.88 -0.04 -11.54
CA ASN A 10 6.81 -0.68 -12.31
C ASN A 10 7.19 -2.10 -12.75
N GLY A 11 8.38 -2.31 -13.29
CA GLY A 11 8.84 -3.62 -13.76
C GLY A 11 9.00 -4.65 -12.64
N LEU A 12 9.81 -4.33 -11.62
CA LEU A 12 9.95 -5.22 -10.46
C LEU A 12 8.64 -5.31 -9.68
N GLY A 13 7.92 -4.20 -9.50
CA GLY A 13 6.62 -4.20 -8.84
C GLY A 13 5.64 -5.18 -9.49
N ALA A 14 5.53 -5.18 -10.83
CA ALA A 14 4.67 -6.09 -11.56
C ALA A 14 5.12 -7.56 -11.44
N LEU A 15 6.43 -7.84 -11.50
CA LEU A 15 6.95 -9.19 -11.32
C LEU A 15 6.63 -9.75 -9.93
N PHE A 16 6.89 -8.98 -8.88
CA PHE A 16 6.57 -9.36 -7.51
C PHE A 16 5.05 -9.48 -7.28
N TRP A 17 4.25 -8.65 -7.95
CA TRP A 17 2.78 -8.77 -7.91
C TRP A 17 2.31 -10.10 -8.49
N VAL A 18 2.80 -10.48 -9.67
CA VAL A 18 2.44 -11.76 -10.32
C VAL A 18 2.89 -12.95 -9.47
N LEU A 19 4.08 -12.89 -8.86
CA LEU A 19 4.55 -13.93 -7.94
C LEU A 19 3.64 -14.02 -6.70
N THR A 20 3.25 -12.89 -6.13
CA THR A 20 2.36 -12.84 -4.96
C THR A 20 0.99 -13.45 -5.28
N LEU A 21 0.44 -13.17 -6.46
CA LEU A 21 -0.81 -13.78 -6.92
C LEU A 21 -0.69 -15.30 -7.15
N ARG A 22 0.49 -15.80 -7.53
CA ARG A 22 0.72 -17.23 -7.80
C ARG A 22 0.98 -18.06 -6.54
N TYR A 23 1.60 -17.47 -5.52
CA TYR A 23 2.10 -18.21 -4.35
C TYR A 23 1.45 -17.80 -3.02
N SER A 24 0.63 -16.75 -3.01
CA SER A 24 0.00 -16.24 -1.78
C SER A 24 -1.51 -16.09 -1.94
N ASP A 25 -2.19 -16.05 -0.80
CA ASP A 25 -3.62 -15.80 -0.76
C ASP A 25 -3.90 -14.39 -1.30
N THR A 26 -4.66 -14.32 -2.40
CA THR A 26 -4.96 -13.08 -3.09
C THR A 26 -5.63 -12.07 -2.17
N ALA A 27 -6.47 -12.53 -1.23
CA ALA A 27 -7.14 -11.66 -0.27
C ALA A 27 -6.15 -11.01 0.71
N LEU A 28 -5.14 -11.76 1.15
CA LEU A 28 -4.09 -11.27 2.04
C LEU A 28 -3.18 -10.29 1.28
N ALA A 29 -2.78 -10.63 0.06
CA ALA A 29 -1.96 -9.77 -0.79
C ALA A 29 -2.63 -8.42 -1.09
N SER A 30 -3.92 -8.43 -1.45
CA SER A 30 -4.70 -7.21 -1.67
C SER A 30 -4.81 -6.37 -0.39
N THR A 31 -4.97 -7.01 0.77
CA THR A 31 -4.97 -6.30 2.06
C THR A 31 -3.62 -5.62 2.34
N LEU A 32 -2.50 -6.29 2.05
CA LEU A 32 -1.16 -5.75 2.23
C LEU A 32 -0.87 -4.55 1.31
N VAL A 33 -1.42 -4.54 0.10
CA VAL A 33 -1.25 -3.39 -0.82
C VAL A 33 -1.79 -2.10 -0.23
N TYR A 34 -2.82 -2.14 0.62
CA TYR A 34 -3.31 -0.94 1.29
C TYR A 34 -2.33 -0.33 2.30
N LEU A 35 -1.27 -1.04 2.69
CA LEU A 35 -0.15 -0.44 3.43
C LEU A 35 0.79 0.38 2.54
N THR A 36 0.70 0.30 1.22
CA THR A 36 1.52 1.10 0.29
C THR A 36 1.45 2.61 0.57
N PRO A 37 0.27 3.25 0.68
CA PRO A 37 0.18 4.66 1.05
C PRO A 37 0.72 4.97 2.45
N PHE A 38 0.63 4.02 3.39
CA PHE A 38 1.27 4.15 4.70
C PHE A 38 2.80 4.18 4.57
N ALA A 39 3.37 3.21 3.85
CA ALA A 39 4.80 3.13 3.60
C ALA A 39 5.31 4.36 2.83
N ALA A 40 4.53 4.87 1.87
CA ALA A 40 4.86 6.09 1.13
C ALA A 40 4.89 7.33 2.03
N LEU A 41 3.93 7.47 2.95
CA LEU A 41 3.92 8.55 3.94
C LEU A 41 5.09 8.44 4.92
N LEU A 42 5.39 7.23 5.40
CA LEU A 42 6.54 6.98 6.26
C LEU A 42 7.84 7.32 5.54
N PHE A 43 7.98 6.92 4.28
CA PHE A 43 9.15 7.23 3.46
C PHE A 43 9.31 8.74 3.26
N LEU A 44 8.22 9.46 2.96
CA LEU A 44 8.23 10.92 2.85
C LEU A 44 8.59 11.59 4.18
N ALA A 45 8.05 11.12 5.29
CA ALA A 45 8.35 11.66 6.62
C ALA A 45 9.83 11.45 7.00
N VAL A 46 10.36 10.25 6.77
CA VAL A 46 11.74 9.88 7.14
C VAL A 46 12.78 10.51 6.21
N PHE A 47 12.60 10.41 4.88
CA PHE A 47 13.62 10.85 3.93
C PHE A 47 13.49 12.33 3.52
N ARG A 48 12.27 12.89 3.55
CA ARG A 48 12.02 14.26 3.08
C ARG A 48 11.84 15.26 4.21
N GLY A 49 11.72 14.79 5.47
CA GLY A 49 11.57 15.65 6.66
C GLY A 49 10.31 16.51 6.62
N THR A 50 9.35 16.21 5.74
CA THR A 50 8.12 16.99 5.61
C THR A 50 7.23 16.73 6.82
N PRO A 51 6.77 17.77 7.54
CA PRO A 51 5.88 17.59 8.68
C PRO A 51 4.59 16.92 8.21
N ILE A 52 4.26 15.79 8.84
CA ILE A 52 3.05 15.02 8.52
C ILE A 52 1.86 15.89 8.89
N ARG A 53 1.07 16.29 7.89
CA ARG A 53 -0.11 17.12 8.11
C ARG A 53 -1.26 16.25 8.64
N PRO A 54 -2.13 16.78 9.52
CA PRO A 54 -3.29 16.04 10.01
C PRO A 54 -4.20 15.54 8.88
N LEU A 55 -4.25 16.26 7.75
CA LEU A 55 -4.98 15.82 6.55
C LEU A 55 -4.40 14.54 5.93
N GLN A 56 -3.08 14.33 5.98
CA GLN A 56 -2.44 13.10 5.50
C GLN A 56 -2.77 11.90 6.40
N LEU A 57 -2.87 12.14 7.72
CA LEU A 57 -3.34 11.12 8.66
C LEU A 57 -4.82 10.78 8.44
N ALA A 58 -5.67 11.79 8.18
CA ALA A 58 -7.08 11.56 7.85
C ALA A 58 -7.24 10.78 6.54
N ALA A 59 -6.46 11.12 5.50
CA ALA A 59 -6.46 10.39 4.23
C ALA A 59 -5.98 8.95 4.41
N LEU A 60 -4.93 8.74 5.20
CA LEU A 60 -4.44 7.41 5.56
C LEU A 60 -5.51 6.60 6.30
N ALA A 61 -6.18 7.19 7.29
CA ALA A 61 -7.25 6.55 8.02
C ALA A 61 -8.43 6.17 7.12
N LEU A 62 -8.76 7.01 6.13
CA LEU A 62 -9.80 6.72 5.15
C LEU A 62 -9.41 5.57 4.21
N ILE A 63 -8.15 5.55 3.73
CA ILE A 63 -7.65 4.50 2.84
C ILE A 63 -7.52 3.16 3.57
N LEU A 64 -7.03 3.16 4.81
CA LEU A 64 -6.94 1.95 5.64
C LEU A 64 -8.31 1.51 6.18
N GLY A 65 -9.23 2.45 6.37
CA GLY A 65 -10.58 2.21 6.87
C GLY A 65 -11.41 1.29 5.98
N GLY A 66 -11.32 1.43 4.65
CA GLY A 66 -12.03 0.56 3.71
C GLY A 66 -11.70 -0.93 3.87
N PRO A 67 -10.41 -1.33 3.75
CA PRO A 67 -9.97 -2.72 3.93
C PRO A 67 -10.23 -3.27 5.33
N LEU A 68 -10.07 -2.44 6.36
CA LEU A 68 -10.40 -2.81 7.75
C LEU A 68 -11.90 -3.09 7.89
N LEU A 69 -12.75 -2.21 7.37
CA LEU A 69 -14.20 -2.37 7.39
C LEU A 69 -14.64 -3.60 6.59
N GLU A 70 -14.05 -3.83 5.42
CA GLU A 70 -14.29 -5.00 4.60
C GLU A 70 -13.90 -6.30 5.32
N ARG A 71 -12.77 -6.29 6.02
CA ARG A 71 -12.30 -7.44 6.80
C ARG A 71 -13.17 -7.70 8.03
N PHE A 72 -13.66 -6.64 8.70
CA PHE A 72 -14.62 -6.76 9.79
C PHE A 72 -15.98 -7.26 9.30
N ALA A 73 -16.47 -6.75 8.17
CA ALA A 73 -17.73 -7.16 7.56
C ALA A 73 -17.73 -8.65 7.17
N ARG A 74 -16.65 -9.13 6.53
CA ARG A 74 -16.49 -10.57 6.20
C ARG A 74 -16.36 -11.47 7.43
N ARG A 75 -15.96 -10.94 8.58
CA ARG A 75 -15.84 -11.70 9.83
C ARG A 75 -17.17 -11.87 10.56
N LEU A 76 -18.18 -11.07 10.21
CA LEU A 76 -19.51 -11.06 10.80
C LEU A 76 -20.55 -11.87 9.99
N SER A 77 -20.24 -12.26 8.75
CA SER A 77 -21.05 -13.16 7.90
C SER A 77 -20.60 -14.60 8.04
#